data_AF-A0A3M6UZM5-F1
#
_entry.id   AF-A0A3M6UZM5-F1
#
_cell.length_a   1.000
_cell.length_b   1.000
_cell.length_c   1.000
_cell.angle_alpha   90.00
_cell.angle_beta   90.00
_cell.angle_gamma   90.00
#
_symmetry.space_group_name_H-M   'P 1'
#
loop_
_entity.id
_entity.type
_entity.pdbx_description
1 polymer ?
#
loop_
_entity_poly.entity_id
_entity_poly.type
_entity_poly.pdbx_seq_one_letter_code
_entity_poly.pdbx_strand_id
1 'polypeptide(L)'
;MNRKARKNYFRNKLKENCGKPKAFWDTLRQVLPSKKNRTEINKLVVDGEELIDKRDIANSLNEFFTTIAFLLLASQKSNSYSFELQQI
;
A
#
# COMPACT_ATOMS: atom_id res chain seq x y z
N MET A 1 15.09 23.71 -24.17
CA MET A 1 15.53 23.84 -22.75
C MET A 1 16.84 23.06 -22.54
N ASN A 2 17.89 23.71 -22.03
CA ASN A 2 19.17 23.07 -21.74
C ASN A 2 19.06 22.16 -20.50
N ARG A 3 19.19 20.84 -20.68
CA ARG A 3 19.08 19.83 -19.60
C ARG A 3 20.07 20.08 -18.46
N LYS A 4 21.29 20.53 -18.79
CA LYS A 4 22.35 20.85 -17.82
C LYS A 4 21.95 22.04 -16.94
N ALA A 5 21.43 23.10 -17.56
CA ALA A 5 20.96 24.28 -16.84
C ALA A 5 19.81 23.94 -15.87
N ARG A 6 18.83 23.13 -16.32
CA ARG A 6 17.73 22.68 -15.47
C ARG A 6 18.22 21.84 -14.27
N LYS A 7 19.14 20.90 -14.51
CA LYS A 7 19.73 20.07 -13.44
C LYS A 7 20.44 20.93 -12.39
N ASN A 8 21.23 21.91 -12.84
CA ASN A 8 21.97 22.80 -11.95
C ASN A 8 21.02 23.68 -11.11
N TYR A 9 19.98 24.24 -11.74
CA TYR A 9 18.96 25.03 -11.05
C TYR A 9 18.33 24.25 -9.89
N PHE A 10 17.80 23.05 -10.15
CA PHE A 10 17.14 22.27 -9.10
C PHE A 10 18.11 21.72 -8.05
N ARG A 11 19.37 21.43 -8.43
CA ARG A 11 20.42 21.06 -7.46
C ARG A 11 20.69 22.19 -6.47
N ASN A 12 20.81 23.42 -6.95
CA ASN A 12 21.05 24.59 -6.10
C ASN A 12 19.83 24.89 -5.23
N LYS A 13 18.63 24.90 -5.83
CA LYS A 13 17.37 25.14 -5.12
C LYS A 13 17.07 24.11 -4.02
N LEU A 14 17.48 22.85 -4.20
CA LEU A 14 17.36 21.83 -3.14
C LEU A 14 18.33 22.11 -2.00
N LYS A 15 19.58 22.49 -2.30
CA LYS A 15 20.58 22.85 -1.27
C LYS A 15 20.13 24.06 -0.45
N GLU A 16 19.61 25.09 -1.10
CA GLU A 16 19.08 26.30 -0.44
C GLU A 16 17.92 26.00 0.50
N ASN A 17 17.14 24.95 0.20
CA ASN A 17 15.96 24.57 0.97
C ASN A 17 16.21 23.44 2.00
N CYS A 18 17.44 22.91 2.15
CA CYS A 18 17.73 21.82 3.08
C CYS A 18 17.29 22.10 4.53
N GLY A 19 17.36 23.36 5.00
CA GLY A 19 16.91 23.76 6.33
C GLY A 19 15.41 24.08 6.45
N LYS A 20 14.64 23.94 5.36
CA LYS A 20 13.23 24.34 5.27
C LYS A 20 12.41 23.14 4.75
N PRO A 21 11.99 22.22 5.65
CA PRO A 21 11.38 20.95 5.24
C PRO A 21 10.25 21.10 4.21
N LYS A 22 9.32 22.05 4.44
CA LYS A 22 8.22 22.33 3.51
C LYS A 22 8.71 22.76 2.12
N ALA A 23 9.59 23.75 2.06
CA ALA A 23 10.14 24.27 0.80
C ALA A 23 11.02 23.25 0.06
N PHE A 24 11.71 22.39 0.82
CA PHE A 24 12.47 21.27 0.25
C PHE A 24 11.55 20.30 -0.46
N TRP A 25 10.49 19.84 0.22
CA TRP A 25 9.50 18.92 -0.35
C TRP A 25 8.75 19.53 -1.54
N ASP A 26 8.45 20.83 -1.50
CA ASP A 26 7.82 21.54 -2.63
C ASP A 26 8.76 21.62 -3.84
N THR A 27 10.06 21.82 -3.61
CA THR A 27 11.07 21.80 -4.69
C THR A 27 11.28 20.40 -5.23
N LEU A 28 11.32 19.39 -4.37
CA LEU A 28 11.51 18.00 -4.75
C LEU A 28 10.35 17.48 -5.61
N ARG A 29 9.10 17.84 -5.26
CA ARG A 29 7.91 17.48 -6.05
C ARG A 29 7.92 18.04 -7.48
N GLN A 30 8.65 19.12 -7.76
CA GLN A 30 8.78 19.69 -9.11
C GLN A 30 9.71 18.88 -10.03
N VAL A 31 10.62 18.09 -9.46
CA VAL A 31 11.59 17.27 -10.22
C VAL A 31 11.23 15.80 -10.25
N LEU A 32 10.53 15.32 -9.22
CA LEU A 32 10.03 13.96 -9.21
C LEU A 32 8.92 13.79 -10.26
N PRO A 33 8.86 12.64 -10.94
CA PRO A 33 7.76 12.32 -11.83
C PRO A 33 6.44 12.30 -11.03
N SER A 34 5.67 13.38 -11.12
CA SER A 34 4.36 13.53 -10.47
C SER A 34 3.24 12.84 -11.24
N LYS A 35 3.53 11.73 -11.94
CA LYS A 35 2.45 10.89 -12.45
C LYS A 35 1.83 10.23 -11.23
N LYS A 36 0.68 10.77 -10.80
CA LYS A 36 -0.24 10.06 -9.93
C LYS A 36 -0.74 8.84 -10.70
N ASN A 37 0.08 7.80 -10.76
CA ASN A 37 -0.39 6.48 -11.15
C ASN A 37 -1.22 6.02 -9.97
N ARG A 38 -2.51 6.38 -9.96
CA ARG A 38 -3.45 5.72 -9.07
C ARG A 38 -3.50 4.29 -9.58
N THR A 39 -2.87 3.38 -8.85
CA THR A 39 -3.06 1.96 -9.07
C THR A 39 -4.50 1.67 -8.66
N GLU A 40 -5.39 1.58 -9.63
CA GLU A 40 -6.78 1.17 -9.41
C GLU A 40 -6.85 -0.35 -9.53
N ILE A 41 -7.48 -0.99 -8.54
CA ILE A 41 -7.82 -2.41 -8.63
C ILE A 41 -9.09 -2.49 -9.47
N ASN A 42 -8.94 -2.98 -10.70
CA ASN A 42 -10.07 -3.13 -11.64
C ASN A 42 -10.77 -4.47 -11.50
N LYS A 43 -10.12 -5.44 -10.86
CA LYS A 43 -10.60 -6.82 -10.71
C LYS A 43 -9.92 -7.49 -9.53
N LEU A 44 -10.69 -8.27 -8.78
CA LEU A 44 -10.24 -9.10 -7.69
C LEU A 44 -10.84 -10.50 -7.86
N VAL A 45 -10.08 -11.56 -7.64
CA VAL A 45 -10.60 -12.94 -7.64
C VAL A 45 -10.69 -13.41 -6.20
N VAL A 46 -11.89 -13.82 -5.77
CA VAL A 46 -12.18 -14.28 -4.41
C VAL A 46 -12.94 -15.59 -4.54
N ASP A 47 -12.42 -16.67 -3.93
CA ASP A 47 -13.03 -18.01 -3.97
C ASP A 47 -13.33 -18.54 -5.39
N GLY A 48 -12.54 -18.11 -6.38
CA GLY A 48 -12.71 -18.48 -7.79
C GLY A 48 -13.65 -17.58 -8.58
N GLU A 49 -14.37 -16.67 -7.91
CA GLU A 49 -15.28 -15.71 -8.55
C GLU A 49 -14.59 -14.38 -8.83
N GLU A 50 -14.96 -13.76 -9.96
CA GLU A 50 -14.37 -12.49 -10.39
C GLU A 50 -15.21 -11.29 -9.94
N LEU A 51 -14.66 -10.49 -9.04
CA LEU A 51 -15.24 -9.22 -8.60
C LEU A 51 -14.66 -8.07 -9.44
N ILE A 52 -15.54 -7.36 -10.14
CA ILE A 52 -15.20 -6.20 -10.99
C ILE A 52 -15.77 -4.91 -10.39
N ASP A 53 -16.87 -5.00 -9.62
CA ASP A 53 -17.47 -3.85 -8.97
C ASP A 53 -16.57 -3.32 -7.84
N LYS A 54 -16.40 -1.99 -7.82
CA LYS A 54 -15.48 -1.33 -6.88
C LYS A 54 -15.95 -1.43 -5.43
N ARG A 55 -17.26 -1.47 -5.16
CA ARG A 55 -17.80 -1.61 -3.81
C ARG A 55 -17.63 -3.04 -3.33
N ASP A 56 -17.87 -4.02 -4.19
CA ASP A 56 -17.70 -5.43 -3.84
C ASP A 56 -16.22 -5.75 -3.55
N ILE A 57 -15.29 -5.22 -4.35
CA ILE A 57 -13.85 -5.29 -4.07
C ILE A 57 -13.51 -4.68 -2.70
N ALA A 58 -14.03 -3.48 -2.41
CA ALA A 58 -13.75 -2.80 -1.14
C ALA A 58 -14.32 -3.55 0.06
N ASN A 59 -15.54 -4.08 -0.06
CA ASN A 59 -16.19 -4.87 0.98
C ASN A 59 -15.42 -6.16 1.23
N SER A 60 -15.05 -6.88 0.17
CA SER A 60 -14.27 -8.12 0.28
C SER A 60 -12.91 -7.91 0.95
N LEU A 61 -12.19 -6.85 0.57
CA LEU A 61 -10.93 -6.49 1.22
C LEU A 61 -11.14 -6.16 2.70
N ASN A 62 -12.16 -5.37 3.01
CA ASN A 62 -12.47 -5.00 4.38
C ASN A 62 -12.83 -6.24 5.23
N GLU A 63 -13.67 -7.12 4.70
CA GLU A 63 -14.04 -8.37 5.35
C GLU A 63 -12.81 -9.24 5.62
N PHE A 64 -11.94 -9.44 4.62
CA PHE A 64 -10.70 -10.20 4.80
C PHE A 64 -9.84 -9.63 5.94
N PHE A 65 -9.51 -8.34 5.90
CA PHE A 65 -8.59 -7.75 6.88
C PHE A 65 -9.20 -7.60 8.28
N THR A 66 -10.53 -7.50 8.40
CA THR A 66 -11.20 -7.42 9.71
C THR A 66 -11.39 -8.80 10.35
N THR A 67 -11.52 -9.86 9.55
CA THR A 67 -11.82 -11.21 10.05
C THR A 67 -10.59 -12.10 10.18
N ILE A 68 -9.50 -11.83 9.45
CA ILE A 68 -8.32 -12.72 9.40
C ILE A 68 -7.72 -13.02 10.78
N ALA A 69 -7.67 -12.04 11.67
CA ALA A 69 -7.14 -12.22 13.02
C ALA A 69 -7.97 -13.24 13.83
N PHE A 70 -9.30 -13.18 13.73
CA PHE A 70 -10.20 -14.14 14.38
C PHE A 70 -10.06 -15.53 13.78
N LEU A 71 -9.99 -15.63 12.44
CA LEU A 71 -9.84 -16.90 11.73
C LEU A 71 -8.54 -17.61 12.11
N LEU A 72 -7.42 -16.87 12.19
CA LEU A 72 -6.13 -17.41 12.61
C LEU A 72 -6.17 -17.91 14.06
N LEU A 73 -6.79 -17.17 14.97
CA LEU A 73 -6.95 -17.61 16.36
C LEU A 73 -7.83 -18.87 16.48
N ALA A 74 -8.93 -18.94 15.73
CA ALA A 74 -9.81 -20.11 15.71
C ALA A 74 -9.08 -21.36 15.18
N SER A 75 -8.26 -21.20 14.14
CA SER A 75 -7.45 -22.31 13.61
C SER A 75 -6.43 -22.84 14.63
N GLN A 76 -5.81 -21.97 15.44
CA GLN A 76 -4.89 -22.40 16.48
C GLN A 76 -5.59 -23.18 17.59
N LYS A 77 -6.78 -22.74 17.99
CA LYS A 77 -7.58 -23.42 19.01
C LYS A 77 -8.00 -24.83 18.58
N SER A 78 -8.30 -25.03 17.30
CA SER A 78 -8.61 -26.36 16.75
C SER A 78 -7.41 -27.33 16.81
N ASN A 79 -6.18 -26.83 16.61
CA ASN A 79 -4.96 -27.62 16.75
C ASN A 79 -4.68 -28.02 18.22
N SER A 80 -4.97 -27.14 19.18
CA SER A 80 -4.78 -27.48 20.60
C SER A 80 -5.72 -28.60 21.08
N TYR A 81 -6.97 -28.65 20.60
CA TYR A 81 -7.90 -29.74 20.95
C TYR A 81 -7.54 -31.07 20.27
N SER A 82 -6.97 -31.03 19.07
CA SER A 82 -6.47 -32.25 18.41
C SER A 82 -5.30 -32.88 19.16
N PHE A 83 -4.45 -32.08 19.82
CA PHE A 83 -3.30 -32.58 20.56
C PHE A 83 -3.68 -33.22 21.90
N GLU A 84 -4.69 -32.68 22.59
CA GLU A 84 -5.21 -33.22 23.86
C GLU A 84 -5.91 -34.58 23.67
N LEU A 85 -6.58 -34.81 22.54
CA LEU A 85 -7.30 -36.05 22.25
C LEU A 85 -6.40 -37.21 21.77
N GLN A 86 -5.11 -36.96 21.55
CA GLN A 86 -4.13 -38.01 21.18
C GLN A 86 -3.35 -38.56 22.39
N GLN A 87 -3.62 -38.09 23.61
CA GLN A 87 -2.98 -38.55 24.85
C GLN A 87 -3.87 -39.44 25.73
N ILE A 88 -4.98 -39.95 25.19
CA ILE A 88 -5.83 -40.98 25.82
C ILE A 88 -5.74 -42.25 24.97
#